data_AF-Q4J886-F1
#
_entry.id   AF-Q4J886-F1
#
_cell.length_a   1.000
_cell.length_b   1.000
_cell.length_c   1.000
_cell.angle_alpha   90.00
_cell.angle_beta   90.00
_cell.angle_gamma   90.00
#
_symmetry.space_group_name_H-M   'P 1'
#
loop_
_entity.id
_entity.type
_entity.pdbx_description
1 polymer ?
#
loop_
_entity_poly.entity_id
_entity_poly.type
_entity_poly.pdbx_seq_one_letter_code
_entity_poly.pdbx_strand_id
1 'polypeptide(L)'
;MGANMRAISDYIGFAIALIIIVVLLIPLFLVLTNYSSPSTQQINYYPIISNQVNGGGVPIYYNATPKGPTIMVFKQSGNYTLFGVYCLSNGKIYNITQSVGVITISPSGKVTNTGKSLPVAMVYNFTVPAQYWNYTLILQLKAYQTTVYATLYPNTTALV
;
A
#
# COMPACT_ATOMS: atom_id res chain seq x y z
N MET A 1 -27.71 -47.67 58.71
CA MET A 1 -26.32 -47.18 58.55
C MET A 1 -25.92 -46.84 57.11
N GLY A 2 -26.70 -47.18 56.07
CA GLY A 2 -26.29 -47.01 54.65
C GLY A 2 -26.67 -45.70 53.93
N ALA A 3 -27.61 -44.90 54.46
CA ALA A 3 -28.05 -43.67 53.78
C ALA A 3 -27.03 -42.51 53.93
N ASN A 4 -26.45 -42.34 55.12
CA ASN A 4 -25.42 -41.32 55.36
C ASN A 4 -24.13 -41.59 54.58
N MET A 5 -23.74 -42.86 54.42
CA MET A 5 -22.52 -43.21 53.68
C MET A 5 -22.66 -42.97 52.16
N ARG A 6 -23.87 -43.14 51.59
CA ARG A 6 -24.14 -42.78 50.18
C ARG A 6 -24.09 -41.27 49.95
N ALA A 7 -24.74 -40.48 50.80
CA ALA A 7 -24.71 -39.02 50.69
C ALA A 7 -23.28 -38.44 50.81
N ILE A 8 -22.46 -39.04 51.70
CA ILE A 8 -21.03 -38.69 51.83
C ILE A 8 -20.25 -39.08 50.56
N SER A 9 -20.52 -40.25 49.97
CA SER A 9 -19.90 -40.69 48.72
C SER A 9 -20.24 -39.77 47.53
N ASP A 10 -21.51 -39.34 47.41
CA ASP A 10 -21.94 -38.45 46.34
C ASP A 10 -21.33 -37.05 46.48
N TYR A 11 -21.22 -36.55 47.72
CA TYR A 11 -20.55 -35.28 48.01
C TYR A 11 -19.05 -35.34 47.69
N ILE A 12 -18.37 -36.43 48.04
CA ILE A 12 -16.95 -36.63 47.70
C ILE A 12 -16.77 -36.72 46.18
N GLY A 13 -17.66 -37.43 45.47
CA GLY A 13 -17.64 -37.51 44.01
C GLY A 13 -17.80 -36.13 43.35
N PHE A 14 -18.72 -35.31 43.83
CA PHE A 14 -18.92 -33.95 43.34
C PHE A 14 -17.71 -33.05 43.62
N ALA A 15 -17.13 -33.13 44.83
CA ALA A 15 -15.95 -32.36 45.19
C ALA A 15 -14.74 -32.71 44.30
N ILE A 16 -14.53 -34.01 44.02
CA ILE A 16 -13.47 -34.46 43.11
C ILE A 16 -13.70 -33.95 41.69
N ALA A 17 -14.94 -34.03 41.18
CA ALA A 17 -15.28 -33.51 39.86
C ALA A 17 -15.00 -32.01 39.73
N LEU A 18 -15.33 -31.22 40.77
CA LEU A 18 -15.09 -29.79 40.80
C LEU A 18 -13.60 -29.45 40.81
N ILE A 19 -12.78 -30.20 41.56
CA ILE A 19 -11.31 -30.06 41.56
C ILE A 19 -10.75 -30.35 40.16
N ILE A 20 -11.21 -31.41 39.49
CA ILE A 20 -10.75 -31.75 38.12
C ILE A 20 -11.07 -30.61 37.14
N ILE A 21 -12.27 -30.04 37.22
CA ILE A 21 -12.68 -28.90 36.37
C ILE A 21 -11.74 -27.71 36.60
N VAL A 22 -11.47 -27.35 37.85
CA VAL A 22 -10.60 -26.22 38.18
C VAL A 22 -9.16 -26.46 37.70
N VAL A 23 -8.64 -27.67 37.89
CA VAL A 23 -7.29 -28.07 37.44
C VAL A 23 -7.17 -28.07 35.91
N LEU A 24 -8.26 -28.25 35.16
CA LEU A 24 -8.23 -28.14 33.70
C LEU A 24 -8.42 -26.70 33.21
N LEU A 25 -9.29 -25.92 33.85
CA LEU A 25 -9.62 -24.56 33.41
C LEU A 25 -8.49 -23.56 33.69
N ILE A 26 -7.81 -23.64 34.84
CA ILE A 26 -6.75 -22.69 35.19
C ILE A 26 -5.56 -22.76 34.21
N PRO A 27 -4.99 -23.94 33.90
CA PRO A 27 -3.90 -24.04 32.92
C PRO A 27 -4.34 -23.63 31.52
N LEU A 28 -5.55 -23.99 31.11
CA LEU A 28 -6.10 -23.59 29.81
C LEU A 28 -6.21 -22.06 29.70
N PHE A 29 -6.71 -21.40 30.75
CA PHE A 29 -6.76 -19.94 30.81
C PHE A 29 -5.36 -19.33 30.72
N LEU A 30 -4.39 -19.85 31.49
CA LEU A 30 -3.01 -19.36 31.46
C LEU A 30 -2.36 -19.56 30.08
N VAL A 31 -2.65 -20.66 29.38
CA VAL A 31 -2.18 -20.87 28.00
C VAL A 31 -2.82 -19.86 27.06
N LEU A 32 -4.13 -19.63 27.15
CA LEU A 32 -4.85 -18.69 26.29
C LEU A 32 -4.42 -17.23 26.53
N THR A 33 -4.08 -16.85 27.75
CA THR A 33 -3.62 -15.48 28.06
C THR A 33 -2.14 -15.25 27.75
N ASN A 34 -1.32 -16.31 27.75
CA ASN A 34 0.10 -16.24 27.37
C ASN A 34 0.34 -16.63 25.91
N TYR A 35 -0.72 -16.93 25.15
CA TYR A 35 -0.61 -16.96 23.70
C TYR A 35 -0.23 -15.56 23.26
N SER A 36 1.00 -15.43 22.78
CA SER A 36 1.50 -14.22 22.15
C SER A 36 0.41 -13.73 21.20
N SER A 37 -0.14 -12.54 21.46
CA SER A 37 -0.91 -11.81 20.45
C SER A 37 -0.17 -12.01 19.14
N PRO A 38 -0.82 -12.49 18.06
CA PRO A 38 -0.13 -12.64 16.79
C PRO A 38 0.59 -11.33 16.60
N SER A 39 1.93 -11.41 16.52
CA SER A 39 2.79 -10.26 16.22
C SER A 39 2.00 -9.48 15.21
N THR A 40 1.68 -8.22 15.52
CA THR A 40 0.98 -7.32 14.62
C THR A 40 1.92 -7.12 13.43
N GLN A 41 2.07 -8.15 12.62
CA GLN A 41 2.47 -8.12 11.25
C GLN A 41 1.47 -7.15 10.67
N GLN A 42 1.97 -5.95 10.38
CA GLN A 42 1.22 -4.96 9.64
C GLN A 42 0.52 -5.71 8.50
N ILE A 43 -0.81 -5.58 8.45
CA ILE A 43 -1.61 -6.25 7.43
C ILE A 43 -0.96 -5.93 6.09
N ASN A 44 -0.44 -6.96 5.43
CA ASN A 44 0.15 -6.81 4.12
C ASN A 44 -1.02 -6.62 3.14
N TYR A 45 -1.32 -5.36 2.82
CA TYR A 45 -2.40 -5.01 1.91
C TYR A 45 -2.05 -5.32 0.44
N TYR A 46 -0.81 -5.69 0.11
CA TYR A 46 -0.37 -6.01 -1.24
C TYR A 46 -1.26 -7.06 -1.94
N PRO A 47 -1.53 -8.25 -1.34
CA PRO A 47 -2.45 -9.24 -1.93
C PRO A 47 -3.92 -8.78 -2.01
N ILE A 48 -4.35 -7.85 -1.16
CA ILE A 48 -5.74 -7.35 -1.15
C ILE A 48 -5.91 -6.30 -2.26
N ILE A 49 -4.91 -5.42 -2.40
CA ILE A 49 -4.84 -4.38 -3.42
C ILE A 49 -4.67 -4.98 -4.83
N SER A 50 -3.93 -6.09 -4.97
CA SER A 50 -3.78 -6.79 -6.25
C SER A 50 -5.08 -7.41 -6.76
N ASN A 51 -6.00 -7.80 -5.85
CA ASN A 51 -7.16 -8.61 -6.20
C ASN A 51 -8.45 -7.83 -6.49
N GLN A 52 -8.55 -6.53 -6.16
CA GLN A 52 -9.85 -5.83 -6.21
C GLN A 52 -10.05 -4.87 -7.39
N VAL A 53 -9.00 -4.41 -8.09
CA VAL A 53 -9.14 -3.66 -9.36
C VAL A 53 -7.85 -3.83 -10.17
N ASN A 54 -7.82 -4.68 -11.20
CA ASN A 54 -6.71 -4.75 -12.17
C ASN A 54 -5.29 -4.70 -11.53
N GLY A 55 -5.03 -5.52 -10.51
CA GLY A 55 -3.69 -5.60 -9.89
C GLY A 55 -3.32 -4.46 -8.94
N GLY A 56 -4.23 -3.52 -8.65
CA GLY A 56 -3.93 -2.39 -7.76
C GLY A 56 -3.03 -1.33 -8.39
N GLY A 57 -2.77 -1.45 -9.70
CA GLY A 57 -1.89 -0.57 -10.43
C GLY A 57 -2.44 0.85 -10.56
N VAL A 58 -1.54 1.82 -10.58
CA VAL A 58 -1.80 3.23 -10.84
C VAL A 58 -1.65 3.46 -12.34
N PRO A 59 -2.74 3.72 -13.09
CA PRO A 59 -2.67 4.12 -14.49
C PRO A 59 -2.09 5.52 -14.60
N ILE A 60 -0.99 5.63 -15.34
CA ILE A 60 -0.26 6.87 -15.60
C ILE A 60 -0.23 7.10 -17.09
N TYR A 61 -0.72 8.25 -17.54
CA TYR A 61 -0.71 8.64 -18.93
C TYR A 61 0.30 9.75 -19.19
N TYR A 62 1.10 9.60 -20.24
CA TYR A 62 2.00 10.64 -20.69
C TYR A 62 1.42 11.37 -21.90
N ASN A 63 0.93 12.59 -21.68
CA ASN A 63 0.53 13.49 -22.74
C ASN A 63 1.77 14.19 -23.32
N ALA A 64 2.16 13.81 -24.52
CA ALA A 64 3.30 14.34 -25.24
C ALA A 64 2.89 15.51 -26.15
N THR A 65 2.27 16.55 -25.57
CA THR A 65 1.93 17.77 -26.33
C THR A 65 3.10 18.77 -26.28
N PRO A 66 3.64 19.25 -27.42
CA PRO A 66 4.81 20.13 -27.43
C PRO A 66 4.69 21.42 -26.60
N LYS A 67 3.46 21.95 -26.48
CA LYS A 67 3.17 23.20 -25.74
C LYS A 67 2.92 23.01 -24.25
N GLY A 68 2.96 21.78 -23.74
CA GLY A 68 2.69 21.48 -22.34
C GLY A 68 2.59 19.98 -22.09
N PRO A 69 3.71 19.24 -22.15
CA PRO A 69 3.68 17.82 -21.92
C PRO A 69 3.40 17.55 -20.44
N THR A 70 2.56 16.57 -20.14
CA THR A 70 2.11 16.28 -18.78
C THR A 70 2.04 14.79 -18.50
N ILE A 71 2.30 14.43 -17.26
CA ILE A 71 2.07 13.09 -16.72
C ILE A 71 0.79 13.17 -15.89
N MET A 72 -0.23 12.42 -16.31
CA MET A 72 -1.53 12.37 -15.65
C MET A 72 -1.66 11.08 -14.86
N VAL A 73 -2.03 11.19 -13.59
CA VAL A 73 -2.28 10.05 -12.70
C VAL A 73 -3.79 9.91 -12.51
N PHE A 74 -4.40 8.90 -13.15
CA PHE A 74 -5.86 8.79 -13.19
C PHE A 74 -6.46 8.17 -11.92
N LYS A 75 -5.75 7.26 -11.26
CA LYS A 75 -6.14 6.71 -9.97
C LYS A 75 -5.14 7.16 -8.92
N GLN A 76 -5.45 8.27 -8.26
CA GLN A 76 -4.59 8.81 -7.22
C GLN A 76 -4.34 7.76 -6.12
N SER A 77 -3.08 7.54 -5.79
CA SER A 77 -2.67 6.57 -4.77
C SER A 77 -1.63 7.18 -3.85
N GLY A 78 -1.95 7.24 -2.55
CA GLY A 78 -0.99 7.62 -1.53
C GLY A 78 0.11 6.57 -1.29
N ASN A 79 -0.07 5.36 -1.82
CA ASN A 79 0.86 4.24 -1.60
C ASN A 79 2.10 4.29 -2.51
N TYR A 80 2.03 5.08 -3.59
CA TYR A 80 3.14 5.29 -4.52
C TYR A 80 3.63 6.73 -4.40
N THR A 81 4.95 6.88 -4.35
CA THR A 81 5.63 8.19 -4.38
C THR A 81 6.44 8.28 -5.65
N LEU A 82 6.21 9.30 -6.47
CA LEU A 82 7.09 9.63 -7.58
C LEU A 82 8.37 10.24 -7.01
N PHE A 83 9.48 9.53 -7.19
CA PHE A 83 10.77 9.88 -6.62
C PHE A 83 11.67 10.57 -7.64
N GLY A 84 11.64 10.08 -8.87
CA GLY A 84 12.47 10.58 -9.95
C GLY A 84 11.81 10.46 -11.31
N VAL A 85 12.17 11.36 -12.20
CA VAL A 85 11.78 11.32 -13.62
C VAL A 85 13.03 11.45 -14.45
N TYR A 86 13.19 10.52 -15.38
CA TYR A 86 14.31 10.47 -16.32
C TYR A 86 13.78 10.47 -17.74
N CYS A 87 14.58 10.93 -18.69
CA CYS A 87 14.27 10.81 -20.11
C CYS A 87 15.34 9.97 -20.82
N LEU A 88 14.91 9.16 -21.77
CA LEU A 88 15.77 8.38 -22.65
C LEU A 88 15.94 9.14 -23.97
N SER A 89 17.18 9.49 -24.29
CA SER A 89 17.53 10.15 -25.55
C SER A 89 18.83 9.58 -26.08
N ASN A 90 18.84 9.14 -27.34
CA ASN A 90 20.01 8.56 -28.01
C ASN A 90 20.69 7.44 -27.19
N GLY A 91 19.90 6.57 -26.56
CA GLY A 91 20.39 5.47 -25.73
C GLY A 91 20.96 5.88 -24.36
N LYS A 92 20.90 7.16 -23.99
CA LYS A 92 21.35 7.69 -22.70
C LYS A 92 20.17 8.11 -21.85
N ILE A 93 20.29 7.89 -20.54
CA ILE A 93 19.29 8.27 -19.54
C ILE A 93 19.72 9.59 -18.89
N TYR A 94 18.86 10.60 -18.94
CA TYR A 94 19.09 11.90 -18.33
C TYR A 94 18.10 12.12 -17.19
N ASN A 95 18.58 12.58 -16.03
CA ASN A 95 17.73 12.93 -14.91
C ASN A 95 17.08 14.30 -15.14
N ILE A 96 15.75 14.34 -15.17
CA ILE A 96 14.96 15.58 -15.34
C ILE A 96 14.08 15.89 -14.13
N THR A 97 14.27 15.16 -13.02
CA THR A 97 13.45 15.22 -11.80
C THR A 97 13.22 16.64 -11.30
N GLN A 98 14.28 17.46 -11.25
CA GLN A 98 14.20 18.84 -10.75
C GLN A 98 13.45 19.80 -11.68
N SER A 99 13.28 19.42 -12.94
CA SER A 99 12.58 20.20 -13.95
C SER A 99 11.11 19.79 -14.07
N VAL A 100 10.68 18.75 -13.35
CA VAL A 100 9.30 18.29 -13.32
C VAL A 100 8.51 19.07 -12.27
N GLY A 101 7.47 19.77 -12.73
CA GLY A 101 6.58 20.53 -11.86
C GLY A 101 5.41 19.68 -11.34
N VAL A 102 4.98 19.91 -10.11
CA VAL A 102 3.85 19.20 -9.50
C VAL A 102 2.58 20.05 -9.61
N ILE A 103 1.54 19.52 -10.25
CA ILE A 103 0.30 20.22 -10.55
C ILE A 103 -0.94 19.47 -10.05
N THR A 104 -2.03 20.22 -9.88
CA THR A 104 -3.38 19.68 -9.71
C THR A 104 -4.26 20.13 -10.86
N ILE A 105 -5.20 19.28 -11.27
CA ILE A 105 -6.18 19.59 -12.31
C ILE A 105 -7.55 19.52 -11.65
N SER A 106 -8.25 20.65 -11.59
CA SER A 106 -9.60 20.72 -11.04
C SER A 106 -10.65 20.08 -11.97
N PRO A 107 -11.87 19.77 -11.49
CA PRO A 107 -12.94 19.24 -12.34
C PRO A 107 -13.32 20.14 -13.52
N SER A 108 -13.08 21.46 -13.41
CA SER A 108 -13.29 22.41 -14.50
C SER A 108 -12.10 22.50 -15.48
N GLY A 109 -11.08 21.65 -15.32
CA GLY A 109 -9.89 21.62 -16.18
C GLY A 109 -8.81 22.64 -15.83
N LYS A 110 -9.02 23.50 -14.82
CA LYS A 110 -8.00 24.47 -14.39
C LYS A 110 -6.78 23.74 -13.80
N VAL A 111 -5.62 24.01 -14.37
CA VAL A 111 -4.30 23.54 -13.90
C VAL A 111 -3.75 24.52 -12.87
N THR A 112 -3.37 24.02 -11.69
CA THR A 112 -2.75 24.83 -10.63
C THR A 112 -1.43 24.21 -10.21
N ASN A 113 -0.36 25.01 -10.21
CA ASN A 113 0.93 24.61 -9.68
C ASN A 113 0.86 24.53 -8.15
N THR A 114 1.38 23.44 -7.58
CA THR A 114 1.33 23.19 -6.14
C THR A 114 2.51 23.79 -5.38
N GLY A 115 3.56 24.22 -6.08
CA GLY A 115 4.83 24.65 -5.48
C GLY A 115 5.64 23.52 -4.84
N LYS A 116 5.20 22.26 -4.99
CA LYS A 116 5.93 21.09 -4.51
C LYS A 116 6.96 20.63 -5.53
N SER A 117 8.02 20.00 -5.03
CA SER A 117 9.04 19.31 -5.82
C SER A 117 9.08 17.82 -5.44
N LEU A 118 9.56 16.99 -6.37
CA LEU A 118 9.74 15.56 -6.12
C LEU A 118 10.77 15.33 -5.00
N PRO A 119 10.58 14.32 -4.13
CA PRO A 119 9.57 13.26 -4.21
C PRO A 119 8.18 13.67 -3.69
N VAL A 120 7.11 13.24 -4.36
CA VAL A 120 5.72 13.45 -3.88
C VAL A 120 4.84 12.22 -4.15
N ALA A 121 3.78 12.06 -3.35
CA ALA A 121 2.79 11.01 -3.55
C ALA A 121 2.13 11.11 -4.95
N MET A 122 1.78 9.98 -5.54
CA MET A 122 1.07 9.81 -6.82
C MET A 122 -0.41 10.17 -6.70
N VAL A 123 -0.69 11.31 -6.06
CA VAL A 123 -2.00 11.96 -5.97
C VAL A 123 -2.03 13.27 -6.76
N TYR A 124 -0.92 13.62 -7.40
CA TYR A 124 -0.74 14.81 -8.21
C TYR A 124 -0.53 14.44 -9.68
N ASN A 125 -0.75 15.40 -10.55
CA ASN A 125 -0.29 15.36 -11.93
C ASN A 125 1.04 16.10 -12.04
N PHE A 126 1.74 15.95 -13.17
CA PHE A 126 3.06 16.55 -13.33
C PHE A 126 3.22 17.23 -14.69
N THR A 127 3.94 18.35 -14.72
CA THR A 127 4.38 19.00 -15.95
C THR A 127 5.78 18.56 -16.28
N VAL A 128 5.99 18.18 -17.54
CA VAL A 128 7.30 17.85 -18.08
C VAL A 128 7.82 19.09 -18.84
N PRO A 129 9.13 19.38 -18.83
CA PRO A 129 9.68 20.45 -19.64
C PRO A 129 9.40 20.21 -21.14
N ALA A 130 9.05 21.29 -21.84
CA ALA A 130 8.67 21.22 -23.24
C ALA A 130 9.76 20.55 -24.10
N GLN A 131 11.06 20.72 -23.82
CA GLN A 131 12.12 20.09 -24.61
C GLN A 131 12.13 18.55 -24.57
N TYR A 132 11.41 17.91 -23.63
CA TYR A 132 11.35 16.45 -23.50
C TYR A 132 10.01 15.86 -23.97
N TRP A 133 9.15 16.65 -24.61
CA TRP A 133 7.78 16.26 -24.96
C TRP A 133 7.68 14.96 -25.76
N ASN A 134 8.61 14.69 -26.67
CA ASN A 134 8.63 13.50 -27.53
C ASN A 134 9.58 12.41 -27.03
N TYR A 135 10.17 12.56 -25.84
CA TYR A 135 11.14 11.58 -25.32
C TYR A 135 10.41 10.50 -24.53
N THR A 136 10.97 9.30 -24.52
CA THR A 136 10.50 8.26 -23.60
C THR A 136 10.91 8.65 -22.18
N LEU A 137 9.96 8.60 -21.25
CA LEU A 137 10.21 8.89 -19.85
C LEU A 137 10.34 7.60 -19.05
N ILE A 138 11.20 7.63 -18.05
CA ILE A 138 11.35 6.57 -17.05
C ILE A 138 11.00 7.19 -15.70
N LEU A 139 9.94 6.69 -15.07
CA LEU A 139 9.53 7.11 -13.75
C LEU A 139 10.14 6.17 -12.73
N GLN A 140 10.78 6.74 -11.70
CA GLN A 140 11.17 6.00 -10.51
C GLN A 140 10.11 6.23 -9.44
N LEU A 141 9.38 5.17 -9.13
CA LEU A 141 8.31 5.15 -8.15
C LEU A 141 8.79 4.37 -6.92
N LYS A 142 8.45 4.88 -5.73
CA LYS A 142 8.66 4.17 -4.47
C LYS A 142 7.31 3.72 -3.93
N ALA A 143 7.16 2.42 -3.70
CA ALA A 143 6.00 1.83 -3.04
C ALA A 143 6.48 1.08 -1.80
N TYR A 144 6.14 1.60 -0.62
CA TYR A 144 6.67 1.12 0.67
C TYR A 144 8.22 1.04 0.68
N GLN A 145 8.77 -0.18 0.72
CA GLN A 145 10.22 -0.47 0.77
C GLN A 145 10.80 -0.85 -0.60
N THR A 146 9.99 -0.86 -1.66
CA THR A 146 10.40 -1.25 -3.01
C THR A 146 10.48 -0.05 -3.95
N THR A 147 11.46 -0.09 -4.85
CA THR A 147 11.54 0.83 -6.00
C THR A 147 11.01 0.12 -7.24
N VAL A 148 10.09 0.78 -7.95
CA VAL A 148 9.51 0.32 -9.21
C VAL A 148 9.85 1.34 -10.30
N TYR A 149 10.19 0.86 -11.49
CA TYR A 149 10.41 1.72 -12.65
C TYR A 149 9.27 1.54 -13.65
N ALA A 150 8.77 2.65 -14.19
CA ALA A 150 7.75 2.64 -15.22
C ALA A 150 8.23 3.41 -16.45
N THR A 151 8.11 2.78 -17.62
CA THR A 151 8.44 3.40 -18.89
C THR A 151 7.19 4.01 -19.50
N LEU A 152 7.26 5.28 -19.87
CA LEU A 152 6.20 6.02 -20.53
C LEU A 152 6.63 6.44 -21.91
N TYR A 153 5.96 5.90 -22.92
CA TYR A 153 6.11 6.34 -24.30
C TYR A 153 5.21 7.56 -24.57
N PRO A 154 5.58 8.44 -25.51
CA PRO A 154 4.75 9.59 -25.90
C PRO A 154 3.30 9.18 -26.22
N ASN A 155 2.32 9.85 -25.61
CA ASN A 155 0.89 9.62 -25.79
C ASN A 155 0.40 8.20 -25.42
N THR A 156 1.04 7.57 -24.43
CA THR A 156 0.67 6.24 -23.95
C THR A 156 0.34 6.21 -22.46
N THR A 157 -0.41 5.19 -22.07
CA THR A 157 -0.70 4.86 -20.68
C THR A 157 0.15 3.67 -20.25
N ALA A 158 0.80 3.77 -19.10
CA ALA A 158 1.41 2.65 -18.41
C ALA A 158 0.64 2.30 -17.13
N LEU A 159 0.72 1.04 -16.72
CA LEU A 159 0.22 0.56 -15.44
C LEU A 159 1.42 0.24 -14.54
N VAL A 160 1.36 0.67 -13.28
CA VAL A 160 2.43 0.50 -12.29
C VAL A 160 1.89 0.02 -10.96
#